data_AF-A0A9X4RF81-F1
#
_entry.id   AF-A0A9X4RF81-F1
#
_cell.length_a   1.000
_cell.length_b   1.000
_cell.length_c   1.000
_cell.angle_alpha   90.00
_cell.angle_beta   90.00
_cell.angle_gamma   90.00
#
_symmetry.space_group_name_H-M   'P 1'
#
loop_
_entity.id
_entity.type
_entity.pdbx_description
1 polymer ?
#
loop_
_entity_poly.entity_id
_entity_poly.type
_entity_poly.pdbx_seq_one_letter_code
_entity_poly.pdbx_strand_id
1 'polypeptide(L)'
;MTAPTIQAPHTAFDLPVYRPAVALVETRWFALLHTADSVREVTAGQRARLAAAGWEITPIYEGVTTSTLLADKDGRTVAVNANATGAGSSLSISVW
;
A
#
# COMPACT_ATOMS: atom_id res chain seq x y z
N MET A 1 -17.20 18.34 -12.79
CA MET A 1 -17.30 17.78 -11.43
C MET A 1 -15.88 17.49 -10.97
N THR A 2 -15.36 18.26 -10.02
CA THR A 2 -14.04 18.05 -9.42
C THR A 2 -14.17 16.99 -8.32
N ALA A 3 -13.37 15.92 -8.40
CA ALA A 3 -13.35 14.89 -7.37
C ALA A 3 -12.93 15.52 -6.02
N PRO A 4 -13.57 15.15 -4.90
CA PRO A 4 -13.18 15.68 -3.60
C PRO A 4 -11.76 15.21 -3.26
N THR A 5 -10.87 16.16 -3.02
CA THR A 5 -9.57 15.90 -2.39
C THR A 5 -9.84 15.50 -0.94
N ILE A 6 -9.83 14.20 -0.66
CA ILE A 6 -9.85 13.72 0.72
C ILE A 6 -8.45 14.03 1.29
N GLN A 7 -8.34 15.11 2.08
CA GLN A 7 -7.22 15.26 3.00
C GLN A 7 -7.38 14.17 4.06
N ALA A 8 -6.63 13.08 3.90
CA ALA A 8 -6.67 11.96 4.82
C ALA A 8 -6.25 12.44 6.23
N PRO A 9 -7.02 12.12 7.28
CA PRO A 9 -6.64 12.43 8.65
C PRO A 9 -5.40 11.63 9.03
N HIS A 10 -4.37 12.33 9.50
CA HIS A 10 -3.10 11.84 10.07
C HIS A 10 -3.01 10.32 10.30
N THR A 11 -2.56 9.61 9.29
CA THR A 11 -2.08 8.24 9.41
C THR A 11 -0.67 8.23 10.03
N ALA A 12 -0.31 7.15 10.72
CA ALA A 12 1.10 6.77 10.92
C ALA A 12 1.79 6.35 9.59
N PHE A 13 1.12 6.54 8.47
CA PHE A 13 1.46 6.11 7.14
C PHE A 13 1.33 7.31 6.22
N ASP A 14 2.43 7.93 5.83
CA ASP A 14 2.44 8.73 4.60
C ASP A 14 2.20 7.75 3.44
N LEU A 15 0.93 7.47 3.15
CA LEU A 15 0.55 6.59 2.05
C LEU A 15 0.97 7.28 0.75
N PRO A 16 1.57 6.54 -0.21
CA PRO A 16 1.86 7.11 -1.52
C PRO A 16 0.61 7.74 -2.11
N VAL A 17 0.77 8.88 -2.79
CA VAL A 17 -0.31 9.47 -3.59
C VAL A 17 -0.56 8.55 -4.80
N TYR A 18 -1.45 7.58 -4.63
CA TYR A 18 -1.91 6.69 -5.68
C TYR A 18 -2.95 7.38 -6.56
N ARG A 19 -2.92 7.11 -7.87
CA ARG A 19 -3.87 7.70 -8.81
C ARG A 19 -5.23 6.98 -8.76
N PRO A 20 -6.33 7.75 -8.87
CA PRO A 20 -7.23 7.95 -7.74
C PRO A 20 -7.34 6.71 -6.84
N ALA A 21 -6.66 6.71 -5.69
CA ALA A 21 -6.92 5.72 -4.67
C ALA A 21 -8.13 6.09 -3.81
N VAL A 22 -9.04 5.14 -3.66
CA VAL A 22 -10.12 5.19 -2.68
C VAL A 22 -9.68 4.35 -1.49
N ALA A 23 -9.46 4.98 -0.33
CA ALA A 23 -9.34 4.26 0.93
C ALA A 23 -10.71 3.69 1.29
N LEU A 24 -10.81 2.36 1.40
CA LEU A 24 -12.04 1.66 1.77
C LEU A 24 -12.15 1.49 3.29
N VAL A 25 -11.01 1.26 3.96
CA VAL A 25 -10.90 1.13 5.42
C VAL A 25 -9.56 1.68 5.85
N GLU A 26 -9.54 2.44 6.94
CA GLU A 26 -8.30 2.97 7.52
C GLU A 26 -8.38 2.99 9.04
N THR A 27 -7.35 2.43 9.68
CA THR A 27 -7.17 2.39 11.13
C THR A 27 -5.70 2.59 11.47
N ARG A 28 -5.37 2.70 12.77
CA ARG A 28 -3.99 2.84 13.23
C ARG A 28 -3.03 1.71 12.81
N TRP A 29 -3.54 0.50 12.51
CA TRP A 29 -2.72 -0.68 12.22
C TRP A 29 -3.03 -1.33 10.87
N PHE A 30 -4.00 -0.78 10.15
CA PHE A 30 -4.52 -1.41 8.93
C PHE A 30 -5.06 -0.36 7.98
N ALA A 31 -4.73 -0.51 6.70
CA ALA A 31 -5.37 0.23 5.61
C ALA A 31 -5.76 -0.73 4.48
N LEU A 32 -6.92 -0.49 3.88
CA LEU A 32 -7.37 -1.14 2.65
C LEU A 32 -7.70 -0.06 1.63
N LEU A 33 -7.04 -0.12 0.48
CA LEU A 33 -7.18 0.82 -0.62
C LEU A 33 -7.59 0.10 -1.90
N HIS A 34 -8.26 0.84 -2.78
CA HIS A 34 -8.45 0.49 -4.18
C HIS A 34 -7.86 1.60 -5.04
N THR A 35 -7.15 1.26 -6.11
CA THR A 35 -6.53 2.22 -7.03
C THR A 35 -6.60 1.71 -8.47
N ALA A 36 -6.55 2.64 -9.44
CA ALA A 36 -6.40 2.31 -10.85
C ALA A 36 -4.98 1.80 -11.19
N ASP A 37 -4.00 2.00 -10.31
CA ASP A 37 -2.63 1.53 -10.51
C ASP A 37 -2.59 -0.01 -10.48
N SER A 38 -1.75 -0.60 -11.33
CA SER A 38 -1.55 -2.04 -11.42
C SER A 38 -0.85 -2.59 -10.16
N VAL A 39 -0.95 -3.92 -9.93
CA VAL A 39 -0.21 -4.63 -8.86
C VAL A 39 1.28 -4.28 -8.90
N ARG A 40 1.87 -4.24 -10.10
CA ARG A 40 3.30 -3.91 -10.26
C ARG A 40 3.61 -2.48 -9.81
N GLU A 41 2.78 -1.51 -10.18
CA GLU A 41 2.98 -0.10 -9.81
C GLU A 41 2.82 0.10 -8.30
N VAL A 42 1.79 -0.49 -7.68
CA VAL A 42 1.58 -0.35 -6.22
C VAL A 42 2.67 -1.04 -5.41
N THR A 43 3.11 -2.23 -5.83
CA THR A 43 4.22 -2.96 -5.18
C THR A 43 5.53 -2.18 -5.30
N ALA A 44 5.85 -1.66 -6.49
CA ALA A 44 7.05 -0.85 -6.70
C ALA A 44 7.01 0.43 -5.84
N GLY A 45 5.87 1.11 -5.78
CA GLY A 45 5.68 2.29 -4.95
C GLY A 45 5.85 2.02 -3.45
N GLN A 46 5.24 0.93 -2.94
CA GLN A 46 5.39 0.55 -1.52
C GLN A 46 6.82 0.13 -1.20
N ARG A 47 7.48 -0.62 -2.08
CA ARG A 47 8.89 -0.99 -1.89
C ARG A 47 9.77 0.26 -1.80
N ALA A 48 9.64 1.19 -2.74
CA ALA A 48 10.43 2.41 -2.74
C ALA A 48 10.19 3.24 -1.47
N ARG A 49 8.93 3.35 -1.03
CA ARG A 49 8.57 4.05 0.21
C ARG A 49 9.19 3.40 1.46
N LEU A 50 9.02 2.09 1.61
CA LEU A 50 9.54 1.34 2.76
C LEU A 50 11.07 1.40 2.81
N ALA A 51 11.73 1.30 1.66
CA ALA A 51 13.19 1.40 1.56
C ALA A 51 13.68 2.81 1.93
N ALA A 52 13.02 3.87 1.43
CA ALA A 52 13.35 5.25 1.78
C ALA A 52 13.15 5.54 3.28
N ALA A 53 12.19 4.85 3.92
CA ALA A 53 11.96 4.93 5.36
C ALA A 53 12.88 4.01 6.19
N GLY A 54 13.81 3.29 5.55
CA GLY A 54 14.80 2.44 6.22
C GLY A 54 14.23 1.14 6.77
N TRP A 55 13.17 0.61 6.17
CA TRP A 55 12.68 -0.73 6.47
C TRP A 55 13.48 -1.77 5.70
N GLU A 56 13.75 -2.91 6.33
CA GLU A 56 14.33 -4.08 5.66
C GLU A 56 13.21 -4.85 4.95
N ILE A 57 13.26 -4.92 3.61
CA ILE A 57 12.16 -5.46 2.81
C ILE A 57 12.46 -6.89 2.37
N THR A 58 11.58 -7.82 2.72
CA THR A 58 11.58 -9.19 2.22
C THR A 58 10.38 -9.41 1.30
N PRO A 59 10.57 -9.48 -0.03
CA PRO A 59 9.49 -9.88 -0.92
C PRO A 59 9.13 -11.35 -0.67
N ILE A 60 7.85 -11.65 -0.40
CA ILE A 60 7.38 -13.04 -0.33
C ILE A 60 6.98 -13.51 -1.73
N TYR A 61 6.27 -12.67 -2.48
CA TYR A 61 5.72 -13.03 -3.78
C TYR A 61 5.53 -11.80 -4.69
N GLU A 62 5.90 -11.91 -5.96
CA GLU A 62 5.73 -10.86 -6.97
C GLU A 62 5.25 -11.47 -8.29
N GLY A 63 3.92 -11.51 -8.44
CA GLY A 63 3.26 -11.93 -9.67
C GLY A 63 2.60 -10.76 -10.40
N VAL A 64 2.00 -11.06 -11.55
CA VAL A 64 1.25 -10.07 -12.35
C VAL A 64 -0.07 -9.69 -11.68
N THR A 65 -0.76 -10.66 -11.09
CA THR A 65 -2.10 -10.46 -10.49
C THR A 65 -2.08 -10.32 -8.98
N THR A 66 -0.98 -10.68 -8.32
CA THR A 66 -0.86 -10.64 -6.86
C THR A 66 0.59 -10.36 -6.47
N SER A 67 0.80 -9.63 -5.39
CA SER A 67 2.12 -9.42 -4.80
C SER A 67 2.02 -9.24 -3.28
N THR A 68 3.01 -9.75 -2.57
CA THR A 68 3.16 -9.62 -1.12
C THR A 68 4.58 -9.20 -0.76
N LEU A 69 4.69 -8.13 0.02
CA LEU A 69 5.93 -7.67 0.66
C LEU A 69 5.79 -7.77 2.17
N LEU A 70 6.86 -8.20 2.84
CA LEU A 70 7.08 -7.94 4.25
C LEU A 70 8.19 -6.91 4.39
N ALA A 71 8.08 -6.09 5.44
CA ALA A 71 9.16 -5.21 5.80
C ALA A 71 9.26 -5.10 7.32
N ASP A 72 10.49 -5.12 7.84
CA ASP A 72 10.76 -5.10 9.27
C ASP A 72 11.60 -3.87 9.67
N LYS A 73 11.28 -3.29 10.82
CA LYS A 73 12.03 -2.18 11.41
C LYS A 73 11.74 -2.04 12.90
N ASP A 74 12.78 -1.97 13.73
CA ASP A 74 12.69 -1.68 15.17
C ASP A 74 11.69 -2.59 15.92
N GLY A 75 11.62 -3.88 15.55
CA GLY A 75 10.70 -4.86 16.14
C GLY A 75 9.26 -4.75 15.68
N ARG A 76 8.97 -3.96 14.63
CA ARG A 76 7.67 -3.88 13.95
C ARG A 76 7.76 -4.51 12.58
N THR A 77 6.66 -5.09 12.14
CA THR A 77 6.51 -5.67 10.81
C THR A 77 5.37 -4.98 10.05
N VAL A 78 5.60 -4.71 8.78
CA VAL A 78 4.58 -4.27 7.82
C VAL A 78 4.39 -5.38 6.79
N ALA A 79 3.14 -5.80 6.59
CA ALA A 79 2.75 -6.57 5.41
C ALA A 79 2.00 -5.70 4.42
N VAL A 80 2.37 -5.83 3.15
CA VAL A 80 1.71 -5.19 2.02
C VAL A 80 1.23 -6.28 1.08
N ASN A 81 -0.08 -6.37 0.84
CA ASN A 81 -0.65 -7.29 -0.13
C ASN A 81 -1.39 -6.53 -1.22
N ALA A 82 -0.97 -6.71 -2.47
CA ALA A 82 -1.60 -6.14 -3.64
C ALA A 82 -2.27 -7.25 -4.47
N ASN A 83 -3.51 -7.03 -4.88
CA ASN A 83 -4.26 -7.94 -5.75
C ASN A 83 -4.87 -7.18 -6.92
N ALA A 84 -4.78 -7.74 -8.11
CA ALA A 84 -5.41 -7.18 -9.29
C ALA A 84 -6.92 -7.20 -9.09
N THR A 85 -7.54 -6.13 -9.55
CA THR A 85 -8.99 -6.01 -9.72
C THR A 85 -9.26 -5.79 -11.20
N GLY A 86 -10.50 -5.97 -11.64
CA GLY A 86 -10.85 -5.78 -13.06
C GLY A 86 -10.51 -4.39 -13.63
N ALA A 87 -10.29 -3.38 -12.78
CA ALA A 87 -10.00 -2.00 -13.18
C ALA A 87 -8.73 -1.39 -12.54
N GLY A 88 -7.86 -2.21 -11.93
CA GLY A 88 -6.69 -1.72 -11.19
C GLY A 88 -6.22 -2.70 -10.13
N SER A 89 -6.04 -2.26 -8.89
CA SER A 89 -5.68 -3.14 -7.77
C SER A 89 -6.32 -2.75 -6.44
N SER A 90 -6.42 -3.73 -5.55
CA SER A 90 -6.65 -3.52 -4.13
C SER A 90 -5.36 -3.76 -3.36
N LEU A 91 -5.13 -2.95 -2.33
CA LEU A 91 -3.94 -2.97 -1.50
C LEU A 91 -4.35 -3.04 -0.04
N SER A 92 -3.92 -4.07 0.67
CA SER A 92 -3.98 -4.09 2.14
C SER A 92 -2.60 -3.87 2.73
N ILE A 93 -2.56 -3.06 3.79
CA ILE A 93 -1.37 -2.76 4.56
C ILE A 93 -1.69 -3.06 6.01
N SER A 94 -0.94 -3.96 6.62
CA SER A 94 -1.11 -4.37 8.02
C SER A 94 0.19 -4.13 8.78
N VAL A 95 0.09 -3.65 10.02
CA VAL A 95 1.26 -3.42 10.90
C VAL A 95 1.05 -4.05 12.25
N TRP A 96 2.09 -4.69 12.76
CA TRP A 96 2.14 -5.25 14.11
C TRP A 96 3.52 -5.10 14.73
#